data_AF-A0A354CK50-F1
#
_entry.id   AF-A0A354CK50-F1
#
_cell.length_a   1.000
_cell.length_b   1.000
_cell.length_c   1.000
_cell.angle_alpha   90.00
_cell.angle_beta   90.00
_cell.angle_gamma   90.00
#
_symmetry.space_group_name_H-M   'P 1'
#
loop_
_entity.id
_entity.type
_entity.pdbx_description
1 polymer ?
#
loop_
_entity_poly.entity_id
_entity_poly.type
_entity_poly.pdbx_seq_one_letter_code
_entity_poly.pdbx_strand_id
1 'polypeptide(L)'
;MDITKIKKQFKILLASFEHSAKILLKWLVCSVIIGLLIGLIGSLFYWAISAATTFRTEHAYIHFLLPLSGLLIIGLYQLLHSLKNSGTNLVIKAIQSNEEVPLKVSFLIIVSTFITHLFGGSAGREGAALQIGGSFGNYIGKKLKFDERDTKILIMCGMSACFSALFGTPMAAAVFSMEVVSVGLMHYAALVPCVLASLIAAGVAGFFNITPT
;
A
#
# COMPACT_ATOMS: atom_id res chain seq x y z
N MET A 1 44.52 2.91 31.15
CA MET A 1 43.28 2.83 30.36
C MET A 1 42.97 4.23 29.87
N ASP A 2 43.10 4.50 28.56
CA ASP A 2 43.13 5.86 28.01
C ASP A 2 41.77 6.58 28.06
N ILE A 3 41.67 7.60 28.89
CA ILE A 3 40.49 8.48 29.04
C ILE A 3 40.14 9.18 27.71
N THR A 4 41.13 9.43 26.85
CA THR A 4 40.97 9.96 25.49
C THR A 4 40.30 8.98 24.54
N LYS A 5 40.57 7.67 24.62
CA LYS A 5 39.84 6.63 23.87
C LYS A 5 38.38 6.58 24.31
N ILE A 6 38.12 6.63 25.62
CA ILE A 6 36.75 6.62 26.18
C ILE A 6 35.96 7.85 25.71
N LYS A 7 36.52 9.06 25.78
CA LYS A 7 35.85 10.28 25.27
C LYS A 7 35.57 10.22 23.77
N LYS A 8 36.50 9.70 22.97
CA LYS A 8 36.31 9.54 21.52
C LYS A 8 35.20 8.53 21.22
N GLN A 9 35.19 7.40 21.92
CA GLN A 9 34.19 6.35 21.77
C GLN A 9 32.81 6.83 22.23
N PHE A 10 32.73 7.58 23.33
CA PHE A 10 31.49 8.21 23.79
C PHE A 10 30.95 9.24 22.79
N LYS A 11 31.82 10.06 22.18
CA LYS A 11 31.42 11.04 21.17
C LYS A 11 30.91 10.37 19.88
N ILE A 12 31.51 9.25 19.47
CA ILE A 12 31.03 8.43 18.35
C ILE A 12 29.66 7.82 18.68
N LEU A 13 29.48 7.34 19.91
CA LEU A 13 28.22 6.76 20.39
C LEU A 13 27.09 7.80 20.40
N LEU A 14 27.38 9.02 20.86
CA LEU A 14 26.46 10.15 20.88
C LEU A 14 26.05 10.58 19.45
N ALA A 15 27.01 10.69 18.53
CA ALA A 15 26.73 11.01 17.13
C ALA A 15 25.90 9.91 16.43
N SER A 16 26.17 8.65 16.72
CA SER A 16 25.39 7.50 16.23
C SER A 16 23.94 7.54 16.74
N PHE A 17 23.75 7.91 18.01
CA PHE A 17 22.43 8.06 18.61
C PHE A 17 21.62 9.18 17.96
N GLU A 18 22.23 10.36 17.77
CA GLU A 18 21.57 11.49 17.08
C GLU A 18 21.16 11.15 15.65
N HIS A 19 22.01 10.43 14.91
CA HIS A 19 21.71 10.00 13.55
C HIS A 19 20.52 9.01 13.52
N SER A 20 20.52 8.04 14.43
CA SER A 20 19.44 7.05 14.56
C SER A 20 18.12 7.70 14.95
N ALA A 21 18.15 8.67 15.87
CA ALA A 21 16.97 9.43 16.28
C ALA A 21 16.36 10.23 15.11
N LYS A 22 17.19 10.85 14.26
CA LYS A 22 16.72 11.57 13.07
C LYS A 22 16.05 10.64 12.05
N ILE A 23 16.61 9.45 11.83
CA ILE A 23 16.03 8.44 10.94
C ILE A 23 14.68 7.97 11.50
N LEU A 24 14.62 7.64 12.79
CA LEU A 24 13.37 7.24 13.44
C LEU A 24 12.30 8.33 13.32
N LEU A 25 12.65 9.58 13.60
CA LEU A 25 11.72 10.71 13.50
C LEU A 25 11.21 10.89 12.06
N LYS A 26 12.10 10.80 11.07
CA LYS A 26 11.72 10.84 9.65
C LYS A 26 10.68 9.76 9.33
N TRP A 27 10.95 8.52 9.73
CA TRP A 27 10.06 7.39 9.46
C TRP A 27 8.75 7.46 10.23
N LEU A 28 8.76 7.94 11.48
CA LEU A 28 7.55 8.20 12.25
C LEU A 28 6.62 9.16 11.51
N VAL A 29 7.15 10.32 11.10
CA VAL A 29 6.38 11.34 10.36
C VAL A 29 5.87 10.79 9.03
N CYS A 30 6.74 10.11 8.25
CA CYS A 30 6.33 9.52 6.97
C CYS A 30 5.22 8.47 7.15
N SER A 31 5.33 7.61 8.17
CA SER A 31 4.34 6.55 8.43
C SER A 31 2.99 7.12 8.83
N VAL A 32 2.97 8.21 9.60
CA VAL A 32 1.73 8.91 9.95
C VAL A 32 1.06 9.49 8.71
N ILE A 33 1.82 10.21 7.88
CA ILE A 33 1.28 10.82 6.66
C ILE A 33 0.76 9.75 5.70
N ILE A 34 1.53 8.69 5.47
CA ILE A 34 1.16 7.59 4.57
C ILE A 34 -0.03 6.82 5.12
N GLY A 35 -0.01 6.48 6.40
CA GLY A 35 -1.10 5.77 7.08
C GLY A 35 -2.42 6.54 7.00
N LEU A 36 -2.40 7.86 7.19
CA LEU A 36 -3.58 8.72 7.05
C LEU A 36 -4.06 8.79 5.60
N LEU A 37 -3.18 9.17 4.67
CA LEU A 37 -3.57 9.38 3.26
C LEU A 37 -4.04 8.08 2.60
N ILE A 38 -3.28 7.01 2.76
CA ILE A 38 -3.59 5.72 2.14
C ILE A 38 -4.67 4.99 2.93
N GLY A 39 -4.76 5.18 4.25
CA GLY A 39 -5.89 4.71 5.05
C GLY A 39 -7.21 5.32 4.58
N LEU A 40 -7.23 6.62 4.24
CA LEU A 40 -8.40 7.28 3.64
C LEU A 40 -8.73 6.70 2.27
N ILE A 41 -7.74 6.52 1.39
CA ILE A 41 -7.94 5.94 0.06
C ILE A 41 -8.47 4.50 0.16
N GLY A 42 -7.90 3.68 1.05
CA GLY A 42 -8.35 2.32 1.31
C GLY A 42 -9.78 2.29 1.87
N SER A 43 -10.10 3.20 2.78
CA SER A 43 -11.46 3.32 3.34
C SER A 43 -12.49 3.69 2.27
N LEU A 44 -12.16 4.64 1.39
CA LEU A 44 -13.00 5.00 0.24
C LEU A 44 -13.17 3.84 -0.73
N PHE A 45 -12.09 3.08 -0.98
CA PHE A 45 -12.15 1.89 -1.82
C PHE A 45 -13.04 0.81 -1.21
N TYR A 46 -12.96 0.56 0.10
CA TYR A 46 -13.87 -0.34 0.81
C TYR A 46 -15.33 0.08 0.61
N TRP A 47 -15.66 1.36 0.82
CA TRP A 47 -17.01 1.89 0.63
C TRP A 47 -17.51 1.72 -0.80
N ALA A 48 -16.65 1.96 -1.80
CA ALA A 48 -17.00 1.74 -3.20
C ALA A 48 -17.35 0.27 -3.48
N ILE A 49 -16.54 -0.68 -2.98
CA ILE A 49 -16.80 -2.11 -3.16
C ILE A 49 -18.05 -2.56 -2.38
N SER A 50 -18.26 -2.03 -1.18
CA SER A 50 -19.44 -2.31 -0.36
C SER A 50 -20.71 -1.84 -1.07
N ALA A 51 -20.73 -0.60 -1.57
CA ALA A 51 -21.83 -0.05 -2.35
C ALA A 51 -22.10 -0.87 -3.63
N ALA A 52 -21.05 -1.27 -4.35
CA ALA A 52 -21.19 -2.14 -5.52
C ALA A 52 -21.81 -3.49 -5.17
N THR A 53 -21.43 -4.05 -4.03
CA THR A 53 -21.95 -5.34 -3.55
C THR A 53 -23.42 -5.23 -3.16
N THR A 54 -23.81 -4.18 -2.42
CA THR A 54 -25.21 -3.93 -2.05
C THR A 54 -26.09 -3.72 -3.28
N PHE A 55 -25.62 -2.91 -4.23
CA PHE A 55 -26.34 -2.67 -5.48
C PHE A 55 -26.55 -3.96 -6.29
N ARG A 56 -25.50 -4.79 -6.36
CA ARG A 56 -25.57 -6.12 -6.99
C ARG A 56 -26.59 -7.03 -6.29
N THR A 57 -26.65 -7.02 -4.96
CA THR A 57 -27.62 -7.85 -4.22
C THR A 57 -29.07 -7.41 -4.43
N GLU A 58 -29.32 -6.12 -4.62
CA GLU A 58 -30.66 -5.60 -4.94
C GLU A 58 -31.05 -5.87 -6.40
N HIS A 59 -30.08 -5.87 -7.32
CA HIS A 59 -30.31 -6.00 -8.76
C HIS A 59 -29.61 -7.21 -9.35
N ALA A 60 -30.06 -8.41 -8.98
CA ALA A 60 -29.44 -9.68 -9.39
C ALA A 60 -29.30 -9.86 -10.92
N TYR A 61 -30.16 -9.21 -11.72
CA TYR A 61 -30.11 -9.24 -13.18
C TYR A 61 -28.81 -8.65 -13.77
N ILE A 62 -28.11 -7.80 -13.03
CA ILE A 62 -26.84 -7.20 -13.47
C ILE A 62 -25.77 -8.28 -13.69
N HIS A 63 -25.89 -9.43 -13.04
CA HIS A 63 -24.95 -10.54 -13.23
C HIS A 63 -24.88 -11.04 -14.69
N PHE A 64 -25.97 -10.92 -15.46
CA PHE A 64 -25.97 -11.27 -16.89
C PHE A 64 -25.08 -10.35 -17.74
N LEU A 65 -24.80 -9.13 -17.27
CA LEU A 65 -23.92 -8.16 -17.94
C LEU A 65 -22.43 -8.38 -17.61
N LEU A 66 -22.09 -9.42 -16.86
CA LEU A 66 -20.71 -9.74 -16.49
C LEU A 66 -19.77 -9.89 -17.70
N PRO A 67 -20.13 -10.57 -18.81
CA PRO A 67 -19.26 -10.62 -20.00
C PRO A 67 -18.99 -9.23 -20.60
N LEU A 68 -20.00 -8.36 -20.63
CA LEU A 68 -19.87 -6.99 -21.13
C LEU A 68 -18.95 -6.17 -20.23
N SER A 69 -19.04 -6.36 -18.92
CA SER A 69 -18.15 -5.70 -17.96
C SER A 69 -16.69 -6.09 -18.15
N GLY A 70 -16.41 -7.36 -18.48
CA GLY A 70 -15.06 -7.83 -18.83
C GLY A 70 -14.50 -7.15 -20.07
N LEU A 71 -15.31 -7.03 -21.14
CA LEU A 71 -14.93 -6.28 -22.35
C LEU A 71 -14.66 -4.81 -22.06
N LEU A 72 -15.48 -4.19 -21.21
CA LEU A 72 -15.31 -2.81 -20.78
C LEU A 72 -13.98 -2.63 -20.02
N ILE A 73 -13.67 -3.52 -19.06
CA ILE A 73 -12.41 -3.51 -18.32
C ILE A 73 -11.22 -3.65 -19.28
N ILE A 74 -11.23 -4.63 -20.17
CA ILE A 74 -10.15 -4.83 -21.14
C ILE A 74 -10.00 -3.58 -22.04
N GLY A 75 -11.12 -3.00 -22.49
CA GLY A 75 -11.13 -1.76 -23.26
C GLY A 75 -10.51 -0.58 -22.51
N LEU A 76 -10.81 -0.40 -21.22
CA LEU A 76 -10.17 0.61 -20.38
C LEU A 76 -8.66 0.38 -20.27
N TYR A 77 -8.21 -0.86 -20.06
CA TYR A 77 -6.78 -1.17 -19.99
C TYR A 77 -6.05 -0.95 -21.32
N GLN A 78 -6.72 -1.19 -22.46
CA GLN A 78 -6.21 -0.89 -23.79
C GLN A 78 -6.07 0.61 -24.02
N LEU A 79 -7.12 1.40 -23.70
CA LEU A 79 -7.12 2.86 -23.87
C LEU A 79 -6.01 3.52 -23.05
N LEU A 80 -5.78 3.05 -21.83
CA LEU A 80 -4.69 3.54 -20.98
C LEU A 80 -3.32 2.88 -21.24
N HIS A 81 -3.19 2.07 -22.29
CA HIS A 81 -1.93 1.40 -22.67
C HIS A 81 -1.28 0.62 -21.50
N SER A 82 -2.10 0.12 -20.58
CA SER A 82 -1.66 -0.47 -19.31
C SER A 82 -1.84 -1.99 -19.25
N LEU A 83 -2.21 -2.63 -20.37
CA LEU A 83 -2.38 -4.09 -20.46
C LEU A 83 -1.15 -4.88 -19.99
N LYS A 84 0.05 -4.48 -20.43
CA LYS A 84 1.30 -5.21 -20.14
C LYS A 84 1.86 -4.90 -18.75
N ASN A 85 1.50 -3.74 -18.21
CA ASN A 85 2.04 -3.18 -16.98
C ASN A 85 0.90 -2.95 -15.99
N SER A 86 0.37 -4.04 -15.44
CA SER A 86 -0.67 -3.97 -14.42
C SER A 86 -0.58 -5.09 -13.37
N GLY A 87 -1.42 -5.00 -12.34
CA GLY A 87 -1.48 -5.95 -11.24
C GLY A 87 -0.42 -5.75 -10.15
N THR A 88 -0.47 -6.64 -9.16
CA THR A 88 0.40 -6.66 -7.98
C THR A 88 1.89 -6.80 -8.33
N ASN A 89 2.21 -7.53 -9.41
CA ASN A 89 3.58 -7.77 -9.85
C ASN A 89 4.34 -6.48 -10.13
N LEU A 90 3.65 -5.43 -10.55
CA LEU A 90 4.28 -4.13 -10.84
C LEU A 90 4.83 -3.48 -9.56
N VAL A 91 4.07 -3.58 -8.47
CA VAL A 91 4.51 -3.06 -7.17
C VAL A 91 5.64 -3.91 -6.58
N ILE A 92 5.58 -5.23 -6.74
CA ILE A 92 6.66 -6.12 -6.32
C ILE A 92 7.96 -5.79 -7.06
N LYS A 93 7.89 -5.64 -8.40
CA LYS A 93 9.03 -5.24 -9.23
C LYS A 93 9.56 -3.86 -8.91
N ALA A 94 8.71 -2.93 -8.50
CA ALA A 94 9.14 -1.62 -8.03
C ALA A 94 10.06 -1.72 -6.82
N ILE A 95 9.79 -2.67 -5.92
CA ILE A 95 10.61 -2.88 -4.75
C ILE A 95 11.86 -3.71 -5.06
N GLN A 96 11.74 -4.74 -5.89
CA GLN A 96 12.88 -5.60 -6.27
C GLN A 96 13.88 -4.90 -7.20
N SER A 97 13.37 -4.24 -8.25
CA SER A 97 14.16 -3.77 -9.40
C SER A 97 14.03 -2.28 -9.67
N ASN A 98 13.43 -1.49 -8.77
CA ASN A 98 13.22 -0.05 -8.94
C ASN A 98 12.40 0.32 -10.19
N GLU A 99 11.55 -0.59 -10.66
CA GLU A 99 10.63 -0.27 -11.75
C GLU A 99 9.64 0.83 -11.32
N GLU A 100 9.26 1.68 -12.28
CA GLU A 100 8.30 2.74 -11.98
C GLU A 100 6.88 2.20 -11.89
N VAL A 101 6.17 2.55 -10.82
CA VAL A 101 4.72 2.33 -10.69
C VAL A 101 3.96 3.61 -11.05
N PRO A 102 3.30 3.67 -12.22
CA PRO A 102 2.52 4.85 -12.58
C PRO A 102 1.24 4.92 -11.73
N LEU A 103 0.94 6.09 -11.16
CA LEU A 103 -0.31 6.31 -10.42
C LEU A 103 -1.57 5.97 -11.22
N LYS A 104 -1.51 6.12 -12.55
CA LYS A 104 -2.63 5.82 -13.45
C LYS A 104 -3.11 4.37 -13.29
N VAL A 105 -2.20 3.44 -13.00
CA VAL A 105 -2.55 2.02 -12.80
C VAL A 105 -3.32 1.81 -11.49
N SER A 106 -3.07 2.63 -10.46
CA SER A 106 -3.83 2.64 -9.21
C SER A 106 -5.30 3.05 -9.42
N PHE A 107 -5.53 4.12 -10.18
CA PHE A 107 -6.90 4.53 -10.53
C PHE A 107 -7.60 3.48 -11.38
N LEU A 108 -6.87 2.86 -12.31
CA LEU A 108 -7.40 1.82 -13.18
C LEU A 108 -7.83 0.58 -12.39
N ILE A 109 -7.04 0.14 -11.40
CA ILE A 109 -7.39 -1.02 -10.57
C ILE A 109 -8.57 -0.72 -9.64
N ILE A 110 -8.71 0.53 -9.14
CA ILE A 110 -9.88 0.93 -8.35
C ILE A 110 -11.15 0.79 -9.19
N VAL A 111 -11.16 1.35 -10.40
CA VAL A 111 -12.32 1.33 -11.30
C VAL A 111 -12.62 -0.10 -11.77
N SER A 112 -11.61 -0.85 -12.19
CA SER A 112 -11.82 -2.21 -12.70
C SER A 112 -12.29 -3.17 -11.61
N THR A 113 -11.78 -3.04 -10.38
CA THR A 113 -12.22 -3.86 -9.25
C THR A 113 -13.65 -3.49 -8.84
N PHE A 114 -13.99 -2.21 -8.84
CA PHE A 114 -15.37 -1.75 -8.61
C PHE A 114 -16.34 -2.34 -9.62
N ILE A 115 -16.03 -2.23 -10.92
CA ILE A 115 -16.84 -2.83 -11.99
C ILE A 115 -16.95 -4.34 -11.80
N THR A 116 -15.83 -5.02 -11.55
CA THR A 116 -15.82 -6.49 -11.37
C THR A 116 -16.75 -6.91 -10.24
N HIS A 117 -16.69 -6.26 -9.08
CA HIS A 117 -17.60 -6.56 -7.96
C HIS A 117 -19.05 -6.17 -8.24
N LEU A 118 -19.29 -5.05 -8.94
CA LEU A 118 -20.63 -4.58 -9.30
C LEU A 118 -21.39 -5.60 -10.17
N PHE A 119 -20.70 -6.19 -11.14
CA PHE A 119 -21.30 -7.20 -12.03
C PHE A 119 -21.24 -8.63 -11.45
N GLY A 120 -20.64 -8.82 -10.27
CA GLY A 120 -20.58 -10.11 -9.58
C GLY A 120 -19.45 -11.04 -10.05
N GLY A 121 -18.37 -10.48 -10.59
CA GLY A 121 -17.14 -11.22 -10.86
C GLY A 121 -16.50 -11.69 -9.56
N SER A 122 -16.08 -12.96 -9.54
CA SER A 122 -15.33 -13.55 -8.43
C SER A 122 -13.87 -13.10 -8.48
N ALA A 123 -13.60 -11.92 -7.92
CA ALA A 123 -12.24 -11.37 -7.79
C ALA A 123 -11.95 -10.98 -6.34
N GLY A 124 -10.69 -11.10 -5.93
CA GLY A 124 -10.24 -10.68 -4.61
C GLY A 124 -9.85 -9.20 -4.59
N ARG A 125 -10.11 -8.54 -3.45
CA ARG A 125 -9.67 -7.15 -3.18
C ARG A 125 -8.24 -7.03 -2.65
N GLU A 126 -7.59 -8.15 -2.34
CA GLU A 126 -6.24 -8.23 -1.75
C GLU A 126 -5.16 -7.64 -2.67
N GLY A 127 -5.09 -8.14 -3.91
CA GLY A 127 -4.12 -7.66 -4.90
C GLY A 127 -4.35 -6.18 -5.26
N ALA A 128 -5.61 -5.76 -5.35
CA ALA A 128 -5.97 -4.36 -5.57
C ALA A 128 -5.47 -3.47 -4.42
N ALA A 129 -5.64 -3.88 -3.15
CA ALA A 129 -5.17 -3.14 -1.99
C ALA A 129 -3.65 -2.93 -2.03
N LEU A 130 -2.88 -4.00 -2.31
CA LEU A 130 -1.42 -3.90 -2.45
C LEU A 130 -1.02 -2.97 -3.59
N GLN A 131 -1.70 -3.09 -4.73
CA GLN A 131 -1.39 -2.28 -5.89
C GLN A 131 -1.69 -0.79 -5.65
N ILE A 132 -2.84 -0.48 -5.06
CA ILE A 132 -3.25 0.89 -4.73
C ILE A 132 -2.24 1.48 -3.74
N GLY A 133 -2.04 0.80 -2.60
CA GLY A 133 -1.14 1.25 -1.55
C GLY A 133 0.30 1.44 -2.04
N GLY A 134 0.83 0.47 -2.78
CA GLY A 134 2.18 0.53 -3.31
C GLY A 134 2.36 1.62 -4.39
N SER A 135 1.37 1.84 -5.24
CA SER A 135 1.40 2.91 -6.25
C SER A 135 1.42 4.30 -5.61
N PHE A 136 0.58 4.52 -4.59
CA PHE A 136 0.58 5.76 -3.82
C PHE A 136 1.87 5.94 -3.02
N GLY A 137 2.39 4.88 -2.40
CA GLY A 137 3.68 4.89 -1.72
C GLY A 137 4.84 5.26 -2.66
N ASN A 138 4.90 4.67 -3.85
CA ASN A 138 5.90 5.00 -4.88
C ASN A 138 5.80 6.47 -5.29
N TYR A 139 4.58 6.97 -5.54
CA TYR A 139 4.36 8.35 -5.93
C TYR A 139 4.78 9.34 -4.86
N ILE A 140 4.42 9.08 -3.59
CA ILE A 140 4.81 9.94 -2.47
C ILE A 140 6.33 9.93 -2.30
N GLY A 141 6.98 8.75 -2.39
CA GLY A 141 8.45 8.63 -2.31
C GLY A 141 9.16 9.44 -3.39
N LYS A 142 8.71 9.34 -4.64
CA LYS A 142 9.25 10.14 -5.75
C LYS A 142 8.99 11.64 -5.58
N LYS A 143 7.79 12.03 -5.14
CA LYS A 143 7.43 13.44 -4.92
C LYS A 143 8.28 14.07 -3.81
N LEU A 144 8.62 13.30 -2.78
CA LEU A 144 9.51 13.71 -1.70
C LEU A 144 11.00 13.61 -2.06
N LYS A 145 11.35 13.19 -3.29
CA LYS A 145 12.72 13.00 -3.79
C LYS A 145 13.56 12.10 -2.89
N PHE A 146 12.94 11.05 -2.35
CA PHE A 146 13.64 10.04 -1.58
C PHE A 146 14.54 9.17 -2.46
N ASP A 147 15.57 8.57 -1.84
CA ASP A 147 16.42 7.62 -2.53
C ASP A 147 15.65 6.32 -2.81
N GLU A 148 16.26 5.42 -3.58
CA GLU A 148 15.63 4.16 -3.94
C GLU A 148 15.26 3.32 -2.71
N ARG A 149 16.14 3.27 -1.70
CA ARG A 149 15.91 2.49 -0.47
C ARG A 149 14.74 3.03 0.33
N ASP A 150 14.68 4.33 0.53
CA ASP A 150 13.58 4.96 1.25
C ASP A 150 12.28 4.82 0.44
N THR A 151 12.32 4.98 -0.88
CA THR A 151 11.13 4.80 -1.74
C THR A 151 10.56 3.39 -1.60
N LYS A 152 11.41 2.36 -1.57
CA LYS A 152 10.99 0.97 -1.31
C LYS A 152 10.25 0.81 0.02
N ILE A 153 10.76 1.45 1.08
CA ILE A 153 10.10 1.43 2.40
C ILE A 153 8.75 2.14 2.33
N LEU A 154 8.62 3.28 1.63
CA LEU A 154 7.33 3.96 1.46
C LEU A 154 6.32 3.11 0.67
N ILE A 155 6.77 2.39 -0.35
CA ILE A 155 5.91 1.47 -1.11
C ILE A 155 5.37 0.39 -0.16
N MET A 156 6.25 -0.26 0.62
CA MET A 156 5.84 -1.27 1.60
C MET A 156 4.90 -0.68 2.67
N CYS A 157 5.17 0.52 3.17
CA CYS A 157 4.29 1.20 4.12
C CYS A 157 2.89 1.45 3.53
N GLY A 158 2.84 1.87 2.26
CA GLY A 158 1.57 2.10 1.57
C GLY A 158 0.79 0.82 1.32
N MET A 159 1.47 -0.26 0.92
CA MET A 159 0.87 -1.60 0.83
C MET A 159 0.26 -2.01 2.18
N SER A 160 1.03 -1.86 3.27
CA SER A 160 0.57 -2.21 4.63
C SER A 160 -0.61 -1.37 5.08
N ALA A 161 -0.58 -0.05 4.82
CA ALA A 161 -1.67 0.86 5.16
C ALA A 161 -2.96 0.50 4.41
N CYS A 162 -2.90 0.36 3.09
CA CYS A 162 -4.09 0.07 2.29
C CYS A 162 -4.68 -1.31 2.61
N PHE A 163 -3.83 -2.32 2.79
CA PHE A 163 -4.26 -3.66 3.16
C PHE A 163 -4.90 -3.68 4.55
N SER A 164 -4.28 -3.01 5.53
CA SER A 164 -4.83 -2.87 6.88
C SER A 164 -6.18 -2.17 6.91
N ALA A 165 -6.36 -1.09 6.14
CA ALA A 165 -7.63 -0.38 6.05
C ALA A 165 -8.77 -1.25 5.48
N LEU A 166 -8.47 -2.19 4.58
CA LEU A 166 -9.46 -3.07 3.96
C LEU A 166 -9.78 -4.32 4.78
N PHE A 167 -8.77 -4.90 5.44
CA PHE A 167 -8.86 -6.21 6.10
C PHE A 167 -8.80 -6.14 7.62
N GLY A 168 -8.52 -4.97 8.20
CA GLY A 168 -8.55 -4.79 9.66
C GLY A 168 -7.46 -5.51 10.43
N THR A 169 -6.45 -6.04 9.74
CA THR A 169 -5.39 -6.87 10.32
C THR A 169 -4.04 -6.15 10.23
N PRO A 170 -3.78 -5.13 11.08
CA PRO A 170 -2.62 -4.26 10.92
C PRO A 170 -1.28 -4.99 11.03
N MET A 171 -1.17 -5.96 11.93
CA MET A 171 0.04 -6.76 12.11
C MET A 171 0.28 -7.68 10.91
N ALA A 172 -0.76 -8.37 10.44
CA ALA A 172 -0.67 -9.22 9.26
C ALA A 172 -0.33 -8.40 8.01
N ALA A 173 -0.98 -7.26 7.82
CA ALA A 173 -0.73 -6.35 6.70
C ALA A 173 0.73 -5.87 6.64
N ALA A 174 1.31 -5.53 7.79
CA ALA A 174 2.70 -5.09 7.88
C ALA A 174 3.67 -6.21 7.51
N VAL A 175 3.52 -7.39 8.13
CA VAL A 175 4.38 -8.56 7.87
C VAL A 175 4.25 -9.03 6.42
N PHE A 176 3.02 -9.17 5.94
CA PHE A 176 2.73 -9.59 4.57
C PHE A 176 3.35 -8.68 3.52
N SER A 177 3.25 -7.35 3.70
CA SER A 177 3.83 -6.39 2.75
C SER A 177 5.36 -6.46 2.69
N MET A 178 6.03 -6.86 3.77
CA MET A 178 7.49 -6.99 3.80
C MET A 178 7.99 -8.30 3.17
N GLU A 179 7.18 -9.35 3.23
CA GLU A 179 7.52 -10.70 2.78
C GLU A 179 7.11 -10.97 1.33
N VAL A 180 5.93 -10.51 0.92
CA VAL A 180 5.36 -10.77 -0.43
C VAL A 180 6.26 -10.25 -1.55
N VAL A 181 7.15 -9.32 -1.22
CA VAL A 181 8.11 -8.72 -2.15
C VAL A 181 9.22 -9.69 -2.52
N SER A 182 9.75 -10.46 -1.58
CA SER A 182 10.92 -11.31 -1.79
C SER A 182 10.80 -12.57 -0.96
N VAL A 183 10.59 -13.69 -1.63
CA VAL A 183 10.46 -15.00 -0.98
C VAL A 183 11.73 -15.29 -0.19
N GLY A 184 11.58 -15.50 1.13
CA GLY A 184 12.69 -15.81 2.04
C GLY A 184 13.49 -14.60 2.56
N LEU A 185 13.11 -13.37 2.22
CA LEU A 185 13.76 -12.15 2.72
C LEU A 185 12.75 -11.21 3.39
N MET A 186 13.01 -10.87 4.65
CA MET A 186 12.24 -9.88 5.40
C MET A 186 12.96 -8.52 5.41
N HIS A 187 12.24 -7.48 5.01
CA HIS A 187 12.74 -6.11 5.00
C HIS A 187 12.66 -5.45 6.38
N TYR A 188 13.50 -5.87 7.33
CA TYR A 188 13.46 -5.42 8.73
C TYR A 188 13.52 -3.89 8.92
N ALA A 189 14.19 -3.17 8.02
CA ALA A 189 14.24 -1.70 8.07
C ALA A 189 12.85 -1.05 7.91
N ALA A 190 11.91 -1.73 7.24
CA ALA A 190 10.55 -1.27 7.02
C ALA A 190 9.59 -1.67 8.15
N LEU A 191 10.02 -2.48 9.13
CA LEU A 191 9.12 -3.06 10.13
C LEU A 191 8.41 -2.00 10.96
N VAL A 192 9.18 -1.08 11.58
CA VAL A 192 8.62 0.01 12.39
C VAL A 192 7.68 0.89 11.56
N PRO A 193 8.08 1.43 10.39
CA PRO A 193 7.21 2.30 9.64
C PRO A 193 5.99 1.59 9.04
N CYS A 194 6.10 0.34 8.58
CA CYS A 194 4.97 -0.46 8.08
C CYS A 194 3.93 -0.73 9.16
N VAL A 195 4.36 -1.13 10.37
CA VAL A 195 3.46 -1.37 11.50
C VAL A 195 2.74 -0.10 11.92
N LEU A 196 3.44 1.03 11.99
CA LEU A 196 2.81 2.30 12.33
C LEU A 196 1.82 2.76 11.26
N ALA A 197 2.21 2.68 9.98
CA ALA A 197 1.32 3.04 8.88
C ALA A 197 0.07 2.15 8.85
N SER A 198 0.22 0.85 9.10
CA SER A 198 -0.91 -0.10 9.14
C SER A 198 -1.84 0.13 10.32
N LEU A 199 -1.30 0.42 11.51
CA LEU A 199 -2.10 0.77 12.70
C LEU A 199 -2.89 2.05 12.50
N ILE A 200 -2.27 3.09 11.94
CA ILE A 200 -2.92 4.37 11.66
C ILE A 200 -4.02 4.17 10.62
N ALA A 201 -3.75 3.41 9.56
CA ALA A 201 -4.74 3.12 8.54
C ALA A 201 -5.92 2.30 9.09
N ALA A 202 -5.68 1.35 10.00
CA ALA A 202 -6.74 0.65 10.71
C ALA A 202 -7.57 1.59 11.59
N GLY A 203 -6.91 2.54 12.29
CA GLY A 203 -7.60 3.57 13.06
C GLY A 203 -8.48 4.49 12.19
N VAL A 204 -7.98 4.87 11.00
CA VAL A 204 -8.78 5.61 10.01
C VAL A 204 -9.98 4.78 9.55
N ALA A 205 -9.78 3.51 9.18
CA ALA A 205 -10.89 2.65 8.78
C ALA A 205 -11.94 2.48 9.88
N GLY A 206 -11.48 2.32 11.14
CA GLY A 206 -12.34 2.27 12.32
C GLY A 206 -13.15 3.56 12.52
N PHE A 207 -12.56 4.73 12.26
CA PHE A 207 -13.27 6.01 12.31
C PHE A 207 -14.43 6.09 11.29
N PHE A 208 -14.28 5.45 10.12
CA PHE A 208 -15.34 5.32 9.12
C PHE A 208 -16.32 4.17 9.38
N ASN A 209 -16.28 3.54 10.57
CA ASN A 209 -17.09 2.38 10.96
C ASN A 209 -16.99 1.22 9.94
N ILE A 210 -15.83 1.05 9.32
CA ILE A 210 -15.58 -0.07 8.43
C ILE A 210 -15.44 -1.31 9.31
N THR A 211 -16.34 -2.27 9.16
CA THR A 211 -16.21 -3.63 9.71
C THR A 211 -15.42 -4.46 8.70
N PRO A 212 -14.13 -4.68 8.93
CA PRO A 212 -13.33 -5.54 8.07
C PRO A 212 -13.85 -6.97 8.20
N THR A 213 -14.00 -7.65 7.07
CA THR A 213 -14.38 -9.07 7.01
C THR A 213 -13.13 -9.93 6.90
#